data_AF-A0A957JSF9-F1
#
_entry.id   AF-A0A957JSF9-F1
#
_cell.length_a   1.000
_cell.length_b   1.000
_cell.length_c   1.000
_cell.angle_alpha   90.00
_cell.angle_beta   90.00
_cell.angle_gamma   90.00
#
_symmetry.space_group_name_H-M   'P 1'
#
loop_
_entity.id
_entity.type
_entity.pdbx_description
1 polymer ?
#
loop_
_entity_poly.entity_id
_entity_poly.type
_entity_poly.pdbx_seq_one_letter_code
_entity_poly.pdbx_strand_id
1 'polypeptide(L)' 'RAKQVQTLSTTAHWQDWQRYSTRQQRHMNLGGIAGSITYQANDLTPFLPLLILGQLTHVGKGTSFGNGRYYLQLP' A
#
# COMPACT_ATOMS: atom_id res chain seq x y z
N ARG A 1 -15.06 10.78 -10.32
CA ARG A 1 -13.70 11.31 -10.06
C ARG A 1 -12.66 10.19 -10.18
N ALA A 2 -12.58 9.22 -9.26
CA ALA A 2 -11.57 8.14 -9.36
C ALA A 2 -11.65 7.28 -10.64
N LYS A 3 -12.85 7.06 -11.19
CA LYS A 3 -13.06 6.30 -12.44
C LYS A 3 -12.35 6.87 -13.69
N GLN A 4 -11.89 8.12 -13.63
CA GLN A 4 -11.19 8.78 -14.74
C GLN A 4 -9.66 8.66 -14.62
N VAL A 5 -9.15 8.09 -13.53
CA VAL A 5 -7.72 7.85 -13.33
C VAL A 5 -7.31 6.61 -14.11
N GLN A 6 -6.27 6.76 -14.93
CA GLN A 6 -5.70 5.68 -15.74
C GLN A 6 -4.49 5.07 -15.02
N THR A 7 -4.28 3.78 -15.22
CA THR A 7 -3.07 3.08 -14.77
C THR A 7 -2.12 2.98 -15.96
N LEU A 8 -0.92 3.55 -15.85
CA LEU A 8 0.08 3.53 -16.91
C LEU A 8 0.99 2.31 -16.83
N SER A 9 1.38 1.91 -15.62
CA SER A 9 2.20 0.74 -15.38
C SER A 9 1.90 0.15 -14.01
N THR A 10 2.10 -1.16 -13.90
CA THR A 10 2.00 -1.86 -12.63
C THR A 10 3.00 -3.00 -12.57
N THR A 11 3.70 -3.08 -11.46
CA THR A 11 4.48 -4.24 -11.06
C THR A 11 3.93 -4.68 -9.73
N ALA A 12 3.41 -5.90 -9.67
CA ALA A 12 2.83 -6.44 -8.46
C ALA A 12 3.33 -7.87 -8.27
N HIS A 13 3.77 -8.17 -7.05
CA HIS A 13 4.09 -9.53 -6.64
C HIS A 13 3.58 -9.75 -5.22
N TRP A 14 3.30 -11.00 -4.91
CA TRP A 14 2.97 -11.38 -3.54
C TRP A 14 4.26 -11.47 -2.74
N GLN A 15 4.27 -10.84 -1.57
CA GLN A 15 5.37 -10.94 -0.62
C GLN A 15 4.83 -11.48 0.70
N ASP A 16 5.28 -12.69 1.04
CA ASP A 16 5.02 -13.32 2.33
C ASP A 16 6.14 -13.01 3.33
N TRP A 17 5.75 -12.90 4.59
CA TRP A 17 6.67 -12.81 5.71
C TRP A 17 6.01 -13.32 6.99
N GLN A 18 6.81 -13.58 8.01
CA GLN A 18 6.31 -14.13 9.27
C GLN A 18 6.70 -13.26 10.46
N ARG A 19 5.79 -13.21 11.45
CA ARG A 19 6.09 -12.64 12.77
C ARG A 19 5.73 -13.65 13.86
N TYR A 20 6.57 -13.75 14.89
CA TYR A 20 6.20 -14.47 16.09
C TYR A 20 5.23 -13.64 16.95
N SER A 21 4.14 -14.25 17.41
CA SER A 21 3.19 -13.66 18.34
C SER A 21 3.47 -14.15 19.75
N THR A 22 3.98 -13.27 20.61
CA THR A 22 4.15 -13.59 22.04
C THR A 22 2.82 -13.78 22.75
N ARG A 23 1.74 -13.11 22.32
CA ARG A 23 0.40 -13.31 22.89
C ARG A 23 -0.20 -14.68 22.55
N GLN A 24 0.00 -15.16 21.32
CA GLN A 24 -0.58 -16.43 20.84
C GLN A 24 0.43 -17.58 20.85
N GLN A 25 1.68 -17.31 21.24
CA GLN A 25 2.81 -18.25 21.25
C GLN A 25 2.97 -19.01 19.92
N ARG A 26 2.79 -18.32 18.79
CA ARG A 26 2.88 -18.92 17.44
C ARG A 26 3.37 -17.96 16.37
N HIS A 27 3.92 -18.50 15.29
CA HIS A 27 4.19 -17.74 14.07
C HIS A 27 2.89 -17.36 13.38
N MET A 28 2.79 -16.09 13.00
CA MET A 28 1.72 -15.52 12.19
C MET A 28 2.25 -15.35 10.78
N ASN A 29 1.57 -15.95 9.81
CA ASN A 29 1.80 -15.69 8.40
C ASN A 29 1.16 -14.34 8.05
N LEU A 30 1.98 -13.44 7.55
CA LEU A 30 1.58 -12.15 7.02
C LEU A 30 1.96 -12.14 5.55
N GLY A 31 1.15 -11.46 4.75
CA GLY A 31 1.40 -11.36 3.33
C GLY A 31 0.65 -10.18 2.76
N GLY A 32 1.09 -9.74 1.60
CA GLY A 32 0.46 -8.66 0.89
C GLY A 32 1.07 -8.48 -0.50
N ILE A 33 0.47 -7.56 -1.24
CA ILE A 33 1.00 -7.15 -2.54
C ILE A 33 2.10 -6.12 -2.31
N ALA A 34 3.25 -6.35 -2.95
CA ALA A 34 4.36 -5.42 -3.03
C ALA A 34 4.67 -5.07 -4.49
N GLY A 35 5.24 -3.90 -4.71
CA GLY A 35 5.62 -3.40 -6.03
C GLY A 35 5.26 -1.94 -6.22
N SER A 36 4.99 -1.55 -7.46
CA SER A 36 4.77 -0.16 -7.86
C SER A 36 3.62 -0.04 -8.84
N ILE A 37 2.98 1.13 -8.84
CA ILE A 37 1.91 1.46 -9.77
C ILE A 37 1.99 2.95 -10.11
N THR A 38 1.86 3.26 -11.40
CA THR A 38 1.86 4.63 -11.90
C THR A 38 0.45 4.99 -12.36
N TYR A 39 -0.09 6.06 -11.81
CA TYR A 39 -1.40 6.59 -12.17
C TYR A 39 -1.29 7.91 -12.92
N GLN A 40 -2.22 8.15 -13.84
CA GLN A 40 -2.34 9.40 -14.59
C GLN A 40 -3.79 9.88 -14.60
N ALA A 41 -3.99 11.18 -14.42
CA ALA A 41 -5.28 11.85 -14.59
C ALA A 41 -5.05 13.33 -14.88
N ASN A 42 -6.07 14.02 -15.39
CA ASN A 42 -6.03 15.47 -15.58
C ASN A 42 -5.85 16.23 -14.26
N ASP A 43 -6.41 15.70 -13.17
CA ASP A 43 -6.27 16.25 -11.83
C ASP A 43 -6.24 15.14 -10.77
N LEU A 44 -5.12 15.05 -10.04
CA LEU A 44 -4.94 14.13 -8.91
C LEU A 44 -5.04 14.83 -7.54
N THR A 45 -5.13 16.16 -7.53
CA THR A 45 -5.16 16.99 -6.31
C THR A 45 -6.21 16.52 -5.29
N PRO A 46 -7.43 16.11 -5.68
CA PRO A 46 -8.44 15.64 -4.72
C PRO A 46 -8.03 14.35 -3.97
N PHE A 47 -7.10 13.57 -4.51
CA PHE A 47 -6.65 12.31 -3.92
C PHE A 47 -5.36 12.47 -3.12
N LEU A 48 -4.56 13.50 -3.39
CA LEU A 48 -3.27 13.72 -2.73
C LEU A 48 -3.36 13.74 -1.19
N PRO A 49 -4.35 14.39 -0.54
CA PRO A 49 -4.42 14.36 0.93
C PRO A 49 -4.56 12.94 1.50
N LEU A 50 -5.36 12.09 0.84
CA LEU A 50 -5.55 10.70 1.25
C LEU A 50 -4.33 9.84 0.96
N LEU A 51 -3.69 10.05 -0.18
CA LEU A 51 -2.47 9.34 -0.55
C LEU A 51 -1.30 9.70 0.36
N ILE A 52 -1.17 10.98 0.73
CA ILE A 52 -0.16 11.44 1.70
C ILE A 52 -0.45 10.84 3.09
N LEU A 53 -1.71 10.87 3.53
CA LEU A 53 -2.10 10.24 4.79
C LEU A 53 -1.79 8.74 4.81
N GLY A 54 -1.99 8.04 3.69
CA GLY A 54 -1.69 6.62 3.57
C GLY A 54 -0.21 6.28 3.66
N GLN A 55 0.71 7.19 3.32
CA GLN A 55 2.15 6.99 3.58
C GLN A 55 2.46 6.91 5.08
N LEU A 56 1.74 7.70 5.90
CA LEU A 56 1.94 7.77 7.35
C LEU A 56 1.20 6.65 8.09
N THR A 57 -0.02 6.34 7.64
CA THR A 57 -0.93 5.42 8.33
C THR A 57 -0.86 3.99 7.80
N HIS A 58 -0.23 3.81 6.64
CA HIS A 58 -0.31 2.61 5.81
C HIS A 58 -1.77 2.29 5.41
N VAL A 59 -1.97 1.34 4.49
CA VAL A 59 -3.31 1.01 3.99
C VAL A 59 -3.54 -0.51 3.93
N GLY A 60 -4.74 -0.94 4.31
CA GLY A 60 -5.17 -2.34 4.23
C GLY A 60 -5.07 -3.10 5.55
N LYS A 61 -4.89 -4.43 5.47
CA LYS A 61 -4.86 -5.32 6.63
C LYS A 61 -3.45 -5.44 7.20
N GLY A 62 -3.33 -5.35 8.53
CA GLY A 62 -2.06 -5.57 9.22
C GLY A 62 -1.12 -4.37 9.21
N THR A 63 -1.65 -3.16 9.05
CA THR A 63 -0.89 -1.90 9.06
C THR A 63 -0.04 -1.73 10.32
N SER A 64 -0.60 -2.04 11.50
CA SER A 64 0.12 -2.04 12.78
C SER A 64 1.26 -3.05 12.86
N PHE A 65 1.34 -3.99 11.91
CA PHE A 65 2.43 -4.96 11.79
C PHE A 65 3.36 -4.64 10.62
N GLY A 66 3.20 -3.50 9.95
CA GLY A 66 4.10 -3.05 8.89
C GLY A 66 3.60 -3.28 7.45
N ASN A 67 2.45 -3.93 7.26
CA ASN A 67 1.86 -4.09 5.93
C ASN A 67 1.31 -2.77 5.39
N GLY A 68 1.21 -2.67 4.06
CA GLY A 68 0.51 -1.56 3.41
C GLY A 68 1.28 -0.24 3.39
N ARG A 69 2.57 -0.27 3.74
CA ARG A 69 3.47 0.87 3.63
C ARG A 69 3.77 1.14 2.16
N TYR A 70 3.70 2.40 1.77
CA TYR A 70 4.14 2.87 0.46
C TYR A 70 4.66 4.30 0.59
N TYR A 71 5.28 4.78 -0.48
CA TYR A 71 5.63 6.18 -0.66
C TYR A 71 5.14 6.65 -2.03
N LEU A 72 4.89 7.95 -2.14
CA LEU A 72 4.58 8.61 -3.39
C LEU A 72 5.87 9.02 -4.06
N GLN A 73 5.95 8.74 -5.35
CA GLN A 73 6.97 9.30 -6.22
C GLN A 73 6.28 10.28 -7.14
N LEU A 74 6.61 11.56 -6.98
CA LEU A 74 6.20 12.60 -7.91
C LEU A 74 7.28 12.70 -9.01
N PRO A 75 6.89 12.98 -10.26
CA PRO A 75 7.83 13.26 -11.34
C PRO A 75 8.71 14.48 -11.05
#